data_AF-A0A411MHC3-F1
#
_entry.id   AF-A0A411MHC3-F1
#
_cell.length_a   1.000
_cell.length_b   1.000
_cell.length_c   1.000
_cell.angle_alpha   90.00
_cell.angle_beta   90.00
_cell.angle_gamma   90.00
#
_symmetry.space_group_name_H-M   'P 1'
#
loop_
_entity.id
_entity.type
_entity.pdbx_description
1 polymer ?
#
loop_
_entity_poly.entity_id
_entity_poly.type
_entity_poly.pdbx_seq_one_letter_code
_entity_poly.pdbx_strand_id
1 'polypeptide(L)'
;MEARNKEVVIEFYERMFVQRELAVADTLIAKDYVQHNNVFIPPRREGFKTYFTQFFKTFPESGASIERVCAEGDYVFLYAKHWAKHRFFTVNYKVIDIYRVENGVLMEHWDTIEGLGFFSKFIYIIKSVLRL
;
A
#
# COMPACT_ATOMS: atom_id res chain seq x y z
N MET A 1 -8.67 19.94 -7.46
CA MET A 1 -7.66 18.91 -7.82
C MET A 1 -7.36 18.03 -6.63
N GLU A 2 -6.89 18.59 -5.51
CA GLU A 2 -6.59 17.87 -4.26
C GLU A 2 -7.74 17.01 -3.71
N ALA A 3 -8.98 17.53 -3.71
CA ALA A 3 -10.15 16.77 -3.29
C ALA A 3 -10.38 15.52 -4.16
N ARG A 4 -10.18 15.64 -5.48
CA ARG A 4 -10.30 14.52 -6.42
C ARG A 4 -9.18 13.50 -6.24
N ASN A 5 -7.94 13.95 -6.02
CA ASN A 5 -6.81 13.05 -5.75
C ASN A 5 -7.05 12.25 -4.46
N LYS A 6 -7.57 12.91 -3.42
CA LYS A 6 -7.97 12.26 -2.18
C LYS A 6 -9.03 11.17 -2.40
N GLU A 7 -10.07 11.47 -3.19
CA GLU A 7 -11.10 10.48 -3.54
C GLU A 7 -10.52 9.26 -4.27
N VAL A 8 -9.59 9.46 -5.21
CA VAL A 8 -8.91 8.35 -5.93
C VAL A 8 -8.20 7.43 -4.96
N VAL A 9 -7.46 7.97 -3.99
CA VAL A 9 -6.74 7.16 -3.01
C VAL A 9 -7.68 6.47 -2.02
N ILE A 10 -8.77 7.12 -1.63
CA ILE A 10 -9.80 6.49 -0.79
C ILE A 10 -10.49 5.34 -1.54
N GLU A 11 -10.86 5.56 -2.81
CA GLU A 11 -11.44 4.52 -3.68
C GLU A 11 -10.47 3.34 -3.82
N PHE A 12 -9.20 3.64 -4.06
CA PHE A 12 -8.16 2.63 -4.13
C PHE A 12 -8.08 1.79 -2.85
N TYR A 13 -8.07 2.43 -1.68
CA TYR A 13 -8.03 1.73 -0.38
C TYR A 13 -9.23 0.81 -0.17
N GLU A 14 -10.43 1.31 -0.46
CA GLU A 14 -11.67 0.56 -0.34
C GLU A 14 -11.66 -0.66 -1.27
N ARG A 15 -11.38 -0.46 -2.56
CA ARG A 15 -11.43 -1.54 -3.55
C ARG A 15 -10.29 -2.53 -3.41
N MET A 16 -9.05 -2.06 -3.26
CA MET A 16 -7.89 -2.95 -3.12
C MET A 16 -7.85 -3.64 -1.77
N PHE A 17 -7.93 -2.91 -0.66
CA PHE A 17 -7.59 -3.49 0.65
C PHE A 17 -8.80 -3.99 1.42
N VAL A 18 -9.97 -3.37 1.26
CA VAL A 18 -11.21 -3.80 1.93
C VAL A 18 -11.93 -4.87 1.10
N GLN A 19 -12.18 -4.58 -0.18
CA GLN A 19 -12.91 -5.47 -1.09
C GLN A 19 -12.00 -6.53 -1.74
N ARG A 20 -10.67 -6.39 -1.64
CA ARG A 20 -9.68 -7.32 -2.22
C ARG A 20 -9.84 -7.48 -3.74
N GLU A 21 -10.32 -6.43 -4.40
CA GLU A 21 -10.55 -6.39 -5.84
C GLU A 21 -9.24 -6.14 -6.60
N LEU A 22 -8.43 -7.18 -6.80
CA LEU A 22 -7.12 -7.05 -7.46
C LEU A 22 -7.17 -6.35 -8.83
N ALA A 23 -8.29 -6.46 -9.56
CA ALA A 23 -8.48 -5.86 -10.87
C ALA A 23 -8.47 -4.33 -10.85
N VAL A 24 -8.79 -3.67 -9.73
CA VAL A 24 -8.75 -2.21 -9.64
C VAL A 24 -7.34 -1.65 -9.84
N ALA A 25 -6.30 -2.45 -9.59
CA ALA A 25 -4.92 -2.07 -9.89
C ALA A 25 -4.74 -1.74 -11.39
N ASP A 26 -5.49 -2.39 -12.29
CA ASP A 26 -5.39 -2.13 -13.73
C ASP A 26 -5.94 -0.77 -14.14
N THR A 27 -6.80 -0.17 -13.31
CA THR A 27 -7.46 1.12 -13.57
C THR A 27 -6.90 2.27 -12.73
N LEU A 28 -6.53 2.01 -11.47
CA LEU A 28 -6.09 3.06 -10.54
C LEU A 28 -4.58 3.13 -10.36
N ILE A 29 -3.80 2.13 -10.81
CA ILE A 29 -2.33 2.18 -10.75
C ILE A 29 -1.77 2.35 -12.16
N ALA A 30 -0.89 3.33 -12.35
CA ALA A 30 -0.17 3.52 -13.60
C ALA A 30 0.71 2.32 -13.92
N LYS A 31 0.85 1.99 -15.21
CA LYS A 31 1.65 0.82 -15.64
C LYS A 31 3.10 0.92 -15.17
N ASP A 32 3.65 2.12 -15.19
CA ASP A 32 5.01 2.50 -14.83
C ASP A 32 5.12 3.04 -13.39
N TYR A 33 4.13 2.77 -12.54
CA TYR A 33 4.10 3.19 -11.14
C TYR A 33 5.39 2.89 -10.39
N VAL A 34 5.87 3.88 -9.63
CA VAL A 34 7.10 3.80 -8.85
C VAL A 34 6.79 3.44 -7.39
N GLN A 35 7.22 2.25 -6.98
CA GLN A 35 7.14 1.77 -5.59
C GLN A 35 8.48 1.99 -4.89
N HIS A 36 8.55 2.92 -3.95
CA HIS A 36 9.80 3.22 -3.23
C HIS A 36 10.12 2.18 -2.15
N ASN A 37 9.12 1.74 -1.38
CA ASN A 37 9.32 0.65 -0.43
C ASN A 37 9.19 -0.71 -1.14
N ASN A 38 10.25 -1.10 -1.81
CA ASN A 38 10.31 -2.31 -2.63
C ASN A 38 11.01 -3.49 -1.94
N VAL A 39 11.03 -3.52 -0.60
CA VAL A 39 11.60 -4.66 0.16
C VAL A 39 10.85 -5.95 -0.20
N PHE A 40 9.52 -5.88 -0.26
CA PHE A 40 8.66 -7.04 -0.54
C PHE A 40 7.82 -6.88 -1.80
N ILE A 41 7.49 -5.64 -2.18
CA ILE A 41 6.66 -5.35 -3.35
C ILE A 41 7.60 -5.07 -4.52
N PRO A 42 7.63 -5.91 -5.57
CA PRO A 42 8.45 -5.65 -6.73
C PRO A 42 8.00 -4.38 -7.47
N PRO A 43 8.87 -3.78 -8.30
CA PRO A 43 8.55 -2.54 -9.01
C PRO A 43 7.34 -2.66 -9.96
N ARG A 44 6.74 -1.52 -10.30
CA ARG A 44 5.64 -1.36 -11.26
C ARG A 44 4.34 -2.03 -10.82
N ARG A 45 3.26 -1.73 -11.56
CA ARG A 45 1.94 -2.31 -11.32
C ARG A 45 1.95 -3.84 -11.32
N GLU A 46 2.72 -4.47 -12.19
CA GLU A 46 2.79 -5.93 -12.26
C GLU A 46 3.40 -6.56 -11.00
N GLY A 47 4.44 -5.91 -10.45
CA GLY A 47 5.03 -6.30 -9.16
C GLY A 47 4.02 -6.19 -8.03
N PHE A 48 3.31 -5.07 -7.97
CA PHE A 48 2.22 -4.85 -7.02
C PHE A 48 1.14 -5.93 -7.10
N LYS A 49 0.63 -6.23 -8.31
CA LYS A 49 -0.39 -7.27 -8.51
C LYS A 49 0.11 -8.65 -8.11
N THR A 50 1.36 -8.98 -8.42
CA THR A 50 1.98 -10.26 -8.06
C THR A 50 2.03 -10.44 -6.55
N TYR A 51 2.47 -9.40 -5.82
CA TYR A 51 2.52 -9.41 -4.36
C TYR A 51 1.12 -9.58 -3.76
N PHE A 52 0.15 -8.74 -4.15
CA PHE A 52 -1.18 -8.76 -3.55
C PHE A 52 -2.01 -10.00 -3.93
N THR A 53 -1.73 -10.63 -5.07
CA THR A 53 -2.30 -11.95 -5.41
C THR A 53 -1.96 -12.99 -4.34
N GLN A 54 -0.70 -13.05 -3.91
CA GLN A 54 -0.28 -14.02 -2.90
C GLN A 54 -0.66 -13.57 -1.49
N PHE A 55 -0.62 -12.27 -1.22
CA PHE A 55 -1.06 -11.71 0.05
C PHE A 55 -2.52 -12.06 0.36
N PHE A 56 -3.44 -11.85 -0.57
CA PHE A 56 -4.87 -12.16 -0.34
C PHE A 56 -5.16 -13.65 -0.24
N LYS A 57 -4.35 -14.52 -0.89
CA LYS A 57 -4.44 -15.98 -0.67
C LYS A 57 -3.98 -16.38 0.72
N THR A 58 -2.92 -15.74 1.23
CA THR A 58 -2.34 -16.04 2.54
C THR A 58 -3.18 -15.47 3.68
N PHE A 59 -3.77 -14.29 3.47
CA PHE A 59 -4.55 -13.54 4.45
C PHE A 59 -5.94 -13.19 3.87
N PRO A 60 -6.84 -14.18 3.69
CA PRO A 60 -8.14 -13.96 3.04
C PRO A 60 -9.07 -13.01 3.84
N GLU A 61 -8.81 -12.85 5.14
CA GLU A 61 -9.51 -11.94 6.04
C GLU A 61 -8.70 -10.65 6.30
N SER A 62 -7.80 -10.24 5.38
CA SER A 62 -7.08 -8.97 5.49
C SER A 62 -7.98 -7.76 5.22
N GLY A 63 -7.65 -6.62 5.82
CA GLY A 63 -8.35 -5.37 5.56
C GLY A 63 -7.55 -4.14 5.99
N ALA A 64 -8.12 -2.98 5.72
CA ALA A 64 -7.56 -1.68 6.08
C ALA A 64 -8.65 -0.68 6.47
N SER A 65 -8.30 0.35 7.23
CA SER A 65 -9.15 1.51 7.47
C SER A 65 -8.31 2.79 7.54
N ILE A 66 -8.70 3.80 6.77
CA ILE A 66 -8.06 5.11 6.79
C ILE A 66 -8.47 5.86 8.06
N GLU A 67 -7.51 6.32 8.86
CA GLU A 67 -7.77 7.15 10.03
C GLU A 67 -7.65 8.64 9.72
N ARG A 68 -6.69 9.02 8.89
CA ARG A 68 -6.44 10.41 8.48
C ARG A 68 -6.05 10.44 7.02
N VAL A 69 -6.48 11.48 6.31
CA VAL A 69 -6.08 11.72 4.92
C VAL A 69 -6.07 13.22 4.59
N CYS A 70 -4.98 13.69 4.02
CA CYS A 70 -4.85 15.02 3.45
C CYS A 70 -4.23 14.95 2.05
N ALA A 71 -4.34 16.05 1.31
CA ALA A 71 -3.77 16.16 -0.01
C ALA A 71 -3.13 17.55 -0.14
N GLU A 72 -2.03 17.62 -0.88
CA GLU A 72 -1.28 18.84 -1.18
C GLU A 72 -0.77 18.72 -2.62
N GLY A 73 -1.29 19.56 -3.51
CA GLY A 73 -1.05 19.44 -4.95
C GLY A 73 -1.42 18.05 -5.49
N ASP A 74 -0.42 17.37 -6.05
CA ASP A 74 -0.58 16.02 -6.62
C ASP A 74 -0.36 14.90 -5.60
N TYR A 75 -0.01 15.23 -4.36
CA TYR A 75 0.29 14.26 -3.33
C TYR A 75 -0.88 14.06 -2.38
N VAL A 76 -1.09 12.81 -1.97
CA VAL A 76 -2.06 12.41 -0.95
C VAL A 76 -1.33 11.66 0.14
N PHE A 77 -1.51 12.12 1.38
CA PHE A 77 -0.90 11.56 2.57
C PHE A 77 -2.00 10.94 3.41
N LEU A 78 -1.79 9.75 3.93
CA LEU A 78 -2.76 9.10 4.79
C LEU A 78 -2.10 8.28 5.89
N TYR A 79 -2.84 8.14 7.00
CA TYR A 79 -2.52 7.22 8.06
C TYR A 79 -3.63 6.17 8.12
N ALA A 80 -3.27 4.90 7.96
CA ALA A 80 -4.22 3.80 7.92
C ALA A 80 -3.82 2.66 8.86
N LYS A 81 -4.84 2.00 9.42
CA LYS A 81 -4.70 0.73 10.12
C LYS A 81 -4.86 -0.40 9.12
N HIS A 82 -4.06 -1.45 9.26
CA HIS A 82 -4.18 -2.68 8.49
C HIS A 82 -4.19 -3.88 9.43
N TRP A 83 -4.90 -4.92 9.01
CA TRP A 83 -4.88 -6.23 9.65
C TRP A 83 -4.75 -7.33 8.62
N ALA A 84 -4.05 -8.39 9.00
CA ALA A 84 -3.85 -9.58 8.20
C ALA A 84 -3.98 -10.80 9.09
N LYS A 85 -5.01 -11.62 8.85
CA LYS A 85 -5.30 -12.81 9.65
C LYS A 85 -4.90 -14.06 8.87
N HIS A 86 -3.99 -14.82 9.47
CA HIS A 86 -3.63 -16.16 9.04
C HIS A 86 -4.32 -17.19 9.95
N ARG A 87 -4.29 -18.46 9.57
CA ARG A 87 -4.85 -19.56 10.38
C ARG A 87 -4.29 -19.63 11.82
N PHE A 88 -3.04 -19.20 12.01
CA PHE A 88 -2.31 -19.38 13.28
C PHE A 88 -2.04 -18.07 14.04
N PHE A 89 -2.18 -16.92 13.38
CA PHE A 89 -1.85 -15.63 13.98
C PHE A 89 -2.56 -14.49 13.25
N THR A 90 -2.69 -13.37 13.93
CA THR A 90 -3.16 -12.11 13.36
C THR A 90 -2.07 -11.06 13.51
N VAL A 91 -1.80 -10.34 12.43
CA VAL A 91 -0.91 -9.18 12.43
C VAL A 91 -1.76 -7.93 12.31
N ASN A 92 -1.53 -6.98 13.20
CA ASN A 92 -2.09 -5.63 13.12
C ASN A 92 -0.92 -4.66 12.99
N TYR A 93 -1.02 -3.73 12.06
CA TYR A 93 0.00 -2.72 11.82
C TYR A 93 -0.66 -1.44 11.32
N LYS A 94 0.11 -0.37 11.28
CA LYS A 94 -0.34 0.91 10.75
C LYS A 94 0.66 1.41 9.73
N VAL A 95 0.18 2.15 8.75
CA VAL A 95 1.00 2.71 7.69
C VAL A 95 0.78 4.20 7.60
N ILE A 96 1.85 4.92 7.32
CA ILE A 96 1.74 6.23 6.67
C ILE A 96 2.09 5.99 5.22
N ASP A 97 1.11 6.19 4.34
CA ASP A 97 1.31 6.13 2.90
C ASP A 97 1.29 7.55 2.32
N ILE A 98 2.10 7.73 1.30
CA ILE A 98 2.14 8.92 0.45
C ILE A 98 1.99 8.45 -0.98
N TYR A 99 0.99 8.96 -1.70
CA TYR A 99 0.79 8.68 -3.12
C TYR A 99 0.91 9.95 -3.93
N ARG A 100 1.63 9.90 -5.06
CA ARG A 100 1.48 10.90 -6.12
C ARG A 100 0.39 10.44 -7.08
N VAL A 101 -0.56 11.32 -7.36
CA VAL A 101 -1.70 11.07 -8.23
C VAL A 101 -1.63 12.00 -9.42
N GLU A 102 -1.83 11.46 -10.62
CA GLU A 102 -1.85 12.22 -11.86
C GLU A 102 -2.98 11.68 -12.74
N ASN A 103 -3.80 12.55 -13.32
CA ASN A 103 -4.90 12.16 -14.21
C ASN A 103 -5.83 11.07 -13.64
N GLY A 104 -6.01 11.07 -12.32
CA GLY A 104 -6.87 10.10 -11.62
C GLY A 104 -6.25 8.72 -11.38
N VAL A 105 -4.93 8.55 -11.58
CA VAL A 105 -4.21 7.31 -11.34
C VAL A 105 -3.01 7.52 -10.40
N LEU A 106 -2.68 6.47 -9.65
CA LEU A 106 -1.54 6.39 -8.74
C LEU A 106 -0.27 6.22 -9.56
N MET A 107 0.62 7.19 -9.48
CA MET A 107 1.88 7.21 -10.23
C MET A 107 3.08 6.77 -9.39
N GLU A 108 3.04 7.03 -8.09
CA GLU A 108 4.20 6.84 -7.21
C GLU A 108 3.75 6.67 -5.77
N HIS A 109 4.55 5.96 -4.98
CA HIS A 109 4.20 5.64 -3.60
C HIS A 109 5.39 5.45 -2.69
N TRP A 110 5.24 5.99 -1.49
CA TRP A 110 6.11 5.81 -0.34
C TRP A 110 5.28 5.34 0.84
N ASP A 111 5.87 4.47 1.67
CA ASP A 111 5.24 4.07 2.91
C ASP A 111 6.25 3.86 4.03
N THR A 112 5.75 3.99 5.26
CA THR A 112 6.43 3.51 6.48
C THR A 112 5.44 2.77 7.35
N ILE A 113 5.92 1.70 8.00
CA ILE A 113 5.07 0.79 8.77
C ILE A 113 5.39 0.87 10.26
N GLU A 114 4.34 1.08 11.07
CA GLU A 114 4.36 1.04 12.52
C GLU A 114 3.72 -0.27 13.02
N GLY A 115 4.22 -0.80 14.15
CA GLY A 115 3.59 -1.94 14.85
C GLY A 115 4.07 -3.32 14.39
N LEU A 116 4.96 -3.39 13.40
CA LEU A 116 5.63 -4.64 13.05
C LEU A 116 6.64 -5.05 14.13
N GLY A 117 6.65 -6.35 14.46
CA GLY A 117 7.56 -6.95 15.43
C GLY A 117 9.03 -6.85 15.04
N PHE A 118 9.92 -7.15 15.99
CA PHE A 118 11.38 -6.96 15.86
C PHE A 118 11.96 -7.58 14.58
N PHE A 119 11.53 -8.80 14.22
CA PHE A 119 12.04 -9.52 13.03
C PHE A 119 11.73 -8.77 11.72
N SER A 120 10.53 -8.24 11.59
CA SER A 120 10.13 -7.42 10.44
C SER A 120 10.94 -6.12 10.36
N LYS A 121 11.15 -5.42 11.49
CA LYS A 121 12.01 -4.21 11.53
C LYS A 121 13.47 -4.52 11.16
N PHE A 122 13.99 -5.68 11.55
CA PHE A 122 15.34 -6.11 11.21
C PHE A 122 15.54 -6.28 9.69
N ILE A 123 14.56 -6.85 8.98
CA ILE A 123 14.62 -6.98 7.52
C ILE A 123 14.68 -5.61 6.84
N TYR A 124 13.91 -4.62 7.31
CA TYR A 124 13.97 -3.25 6.78
C TYR A 124 15.36 -2.61 6.98
N ILE A 125 16.03 -2.86 8.11
CA ILE A 125 17.37 -2.33 8.41
C ILE A 125 18.44 -2.96 7.50
N ILE A 126 18.38 -4.27 7.25
CA ILE A 126 19.36 -4.94 6.38
C ILE A 126 19.36 -4.35 4.97
N LYS A 127 18.17 -4.12 4.39
CA LYS A 127 18.07 -3.58 3.04
C LYS A 127 18.66 -2.17 2.94
N SER A 128 18.36 -1.29 3.90
CA SER A 128 18.86 0.09 3.89
C SER A 128 20.38 0.17 4.02
N VAL A 129 20.99 -0.75 4.78
CA VAL A 129 22.45 -0.85 4.94
C VAL A 129 23.13 -1.44 3.69
N LEU A 130 22.50 -2.40 3.00
CA LEU A 130 23.09 -3.09 1.85
C LEU A 130 22.92 -2.38 0.50
N ARG A 131 22.12 -1.30 0.40
CA ARG A 131 21.78 -0.63 -0.88
C ARG A 131 21.40 -1.63 -2.00
N LEU A 132 20.65 -2.67 -1.65
CA LEU A 132 20.03 -3.62 -2.60
C LEU A 132 18.64 -3.14 -3.02
#